data_AF-A0A936ERP4-F1
#
_entry.id   AF-A0A936ERP4-F1
#
_cell.length_a   1.000
_cell.length_b   1.000
_cell.length_c   1.000
_cell.angle_alpha   90.00
_cell.angle_beta   90.00
_cell.angle_gamma   90.00
#
_symmetry.space_group_name_H-M   'P 1'
#
loop_
_entity.id
_entity.type
_entity.pdbx_description
1 polymer ?
#
loop_
_entity_poly.entity_id
_entity_poly.type
_entity_poly.pdbx_seq_one_letter_code
_entity_poly.pdbx_strand_id
1 'polypeptide(L)'
;MQKLGIWLSLIVAAAIALLALMNWNTLSSPTSVELGATRIVAPIGLLMLGLTAALIVVFLIVLLRNQLGFLIESRKLLKEVQRLQALADQAEASRMESLNHLVVTEFRQLNRRLDALVPVAETPLLKLP
;
A
#
# COMPACT_ATOMS: atom_id res chain seq x y z
N MET A 1 12.25 -5.90 -4.82
CA MET A 1 13.44 -6.20 -4.00
C MET A 1 13.19 -7.32 -2.99
N GLN A 2 12.08 -7.33 -2.24
CA GLN A 2 11.81 -8.36 -1.22
C GLN A 2 11.68 -9.81 -1.76
N LYS A 3 11.08 -10.00 -2.95
CA LYS A 3 11.06 -11.32 -3.61
C LYS A 3 12.48 -11.88 -3.79
N LEU A 4 13.42 -11.03 -4.18
CA LEU A 4 14.82 -11.40 -4.35
C LEU A 4 15.46 -11.90 -3.05
N GLY A 5 15.15 -11.24 -1.92
CA GLY A 5 15.64 -11.65 -0.59
C GLY A 5 15.11 -13.01 -0.13
N ILE A 6 13.83 -13.32 -0.41
CA ILE A 6 13.24 -14.62 -0.07
C ILE A 6 13.84 -15.72 -0.96
N TRP A 7 13.93 -15.49 -2.27
CA TRP A 7 14.56 -16.44 -3.19
C TRP A 7 16.03 -16.69 -2.84
N LEU A 8 16.79 -15.64 -2.50
CA LEU A 8 18.17 -15.76 -2.04
C LEU A 8 18.27 -16.59 -0.75
N SER A 9 17.42 -16.31 0.24
CA SER A 9 17.40 -17.07 1.50
C SER A 9 17.08 -18.56 1.28
N LEU A 10 16.18 -18.88 0.35
CA LEU A 10 15.86 -20.27 0.01
C LEU A 10 17.02 -20.97 -0.69
N ILE A 11 17.71 -20.28 -1.61
CA ILE A 11 18.89 -20.80 -2.29
C ILE A 11 20.01 -21.07 -1.27
N VAL A 12 20.27 -20.13 -0.37
CA VAL A 12 21.28 -20.29 0.69
C VAL A 12 20.93 -21.45 1.62
N ALA A 13 19.67 -21.56 2.05
CA ALA A 13 19.21 -22.68 2.88
C ALA A 13 19.38 -24.04 2.16
N ALA A 14 19.04 -24.10 0.87
CA ALA A 14 19.23 -25.30 0.06
C ALA A 14 20.71 -25.66 -0.12
N ALA A 15 21.59 -24.67 -0.33
CA ALA A 15 23.02 -24.88 -0.41
C ALA A 15 23.61 -25.42 0.90
N ILE A 16 23.19 -24.86 2.05
CA ILE A 16 23.59 -25.36 3.38
C ILE A 16 23.11 -26.80 3.58
N ALA A 17 21.87 -27.11 3.23
CA ALA A 17 21.33 -28.46 3.32
C ALA A 17 22.10 -29.46 2.43
N LEU A 18 22.42 -29.07 1.20
CA LEU A 18 23.18 -29.90 0.27
C LEU A 18 24.60 -30.18 0.79
N LEU A 19 25.29 -29.14 1.27
CA LEU A 19 26.60 -29.28 1.90
C LEU A 19 26.54 -30.18 3.13
N ALA A 20 25.50 -30.07 3.95
CA ALA A 20 25.30 -30.91 5.11
C ALA A 20 25.09 -32.39 4.74
N LEU A 21 24.27 -32.69 3.73
CA LEU A 21 24.08 -34.06 3.25
C LEU A 21 25.39 -34.63 2.70
N MET A 22 26.15 -33.84 1.94
CA MET A 22 27.41 -34.30 1.36
C MET A 22 28.51 -34.51 2.42
N ASN A 23 28.51 -33.69 3.48
CA ASN A 23 29.46 -33.77 4.59
C ASN A 23 28.91 -34.54 5.81
N TRP A 24 27.89 -35.37 5.60
CA TRP A 24 27.17 -36.05 6.69
C TRP A 24 28.08 -36.86 7.60
N ASN A 25 29.00 -37.64 7.02
CA ASN A 25 29.92 -38.49 7.77
C ASN A 25 30.91 -37.69 8.64
N THR A 26 31.32 -36.51 8.17
CA THR A 26 32.21 -35.61 8.92
C THR A 26 31.44 -34.92 10.05
N LEU A 27 30.19 -34.54 9.80
CA LEU A 27 29.32 -33.87 10.78
C LEU A 27 28.85 -34.81 11.90
N SER A 28 28.69 -36.10 11.60
CA SER A 28 28.29 -37.14 12.56
C SER A 28 29.45 -37.69 13.39
N SER A 29 30.69 -37.23 13.14
CA SER A 29 31.87 -37.68 13.89
C SER A 29 31.76 -37.33 15.37
N PRO A 30 31.82 -38.33 16.29
CA PRO A 30 31.66 -38.09 17.72
C PRO A 30 32.85 -37.27 18.25
N THR A 31 32.54 -36.10 18.81
CA THR A 31 33.54 -35.19 19.37
C THR A 31 33.22 -34.93 20.84
N SER A 32 34.24 -34.76 21.67
CA SER A 32 34.06 -34.31 23.05
C SER A 32 33.75 -32.82 23.07
N VAL A 33 32.54 -32.44 23.47
CA VAL A 33 32.10 -31.04 23.56
C VAL A 33 32.04 -30.64 25.03
N GLU A 34 32.69 -29.54 25.38
CA GLU A 34 32.60 -28.94 26.72
C GLU A 34 31.56 -27.82 26.71
N LEU A 35 30.46 -28.02 27.45
CA LEU A 35 29.35 -27.07 27.58
C LEU A 35 29.56 -26.14 28.79
N GLY A 36 30.80 -25.71 29.02
CA GLY A 36 31.21 -24.85 30.14
C GLY A 36 31.32 -25.55 31.51
N ALA A 37 30.35 -26.40 31.89
CA ALA A 37 30.36 -27.12 33.18
C ALA A 37 30.33 -28.65 33.05
N THR A 38 29.95 -29.17 31.87
CA THR A 38 29.78 -30.61 31.63
C THR A 38 30.38 -31.00 30.28
N ARG A 39 31.10 -32.12 30.25
CA ARG A 39 31.63 -32.71 29.02
C ARG A 39 30.64 -33.75 28.50
N ILE A 40 30.12 -33.52 27.29
CA ILE A 40 29.18 -34.44 26.63
C ILE A 40 29.83 -34.88 25.32
N VAL A 41 29.78 -36.18 25.03
CA VAL A 41 30.20 -36.71 23.72
C VAL A 41 29.02 -36.55 22.77
N ALA A 42 29.12 -35.58 21.88
CA ALA A 42 28.10 -35.30 20.89
C ALA A 42 28.77 -34.88 19.57
N PRO A 43 28.20 -35.25 18.41
CA PRO A 43 28.67 -34.73 17.14
C PRO A 43 28.44 -33.23 17.08
N ILE A 44 29.51 -32.44 17.25
CA ILE A 44 29.44 -30.97 17.25
C ILE A 44 28.90 -30.41 15.93
N GLY A 45 29.12 -31.14 14.82
CA GLY A 45 28.60 -30.80 13.51
C GLY A 45 27.07 -30.80 13.46
N LEU A 46 26.41 -31.80 14.05
CA LEU A 46 24.95 -31.84 14.13
C LEU A 46 24.38 -30.74 15.03
N LEU A 47 25.05 -30.45 16.15
CA LEU A 47 24.64 -29.36 17.05
C LEU A 47 24.67 -28.00 16.33
N MET A 48 25.78 -27.67 15.66
CA MET A 48 25.93 -26.42 14.90
C MET A 48 24.95 -26.34 13.73
N LEU A 49 24.72 -27.44 13.02
CA LEU A 49 23.74 -27.50 11.93
C LEU A 49 22.32 -27.27 12.43
N GLY A 50 21.93 -27.94 13.52
CA GLY A 50 20.62 -27.74 14.15
C GLY A 50 20.41 -26.29 14.59
N LEU A 51 21.42 -25.67 15.21
CA LEU A 51 21.37 -24.27 15.63
C LEU A 51 21.21 -23.32 14.43
N THR A 52 21.95 -23.58 13.36
CA THR A 52 21.88 -22.81 12.11
C THR A 52 20.51 -22.94 11.45
N ALA A 53 19.96 -24.16 11.38
CA ALA A 53 18.63 -24.41 10.85
C ALA A 53 17.55 -23.68 11.66
N ALA A 54 17.66 -23.70 12.99
CA ALA A 54 16.74 -22.96 13.87
C ALA A 54 16.82 -21.44 13.61
N LEU A 55 18.02 -20.88 13.48
CA LEU A 55 18.21 -19.46 13.13
C LEU A 55 17.59 -19.11 11.77
N ILE A 56 17.77 -19.95 10.76
CA ILE A 56 17.16 -19.77 9.43
C ILE A 56 15.63 -19.73 9.55
N VAL A 57 15.04 -20.64 10.32
CA VAL A 57 13.59 -20.68 10.54
C VAL A 57 13.09 -19.42 11.25
N VAL A 58 13.76 -18.98 12.31
CA VAL A 58 13.42 -17.73 13.02
C VAL A 58 13.51 -16.53 12.07
N PHE A 59 14.57 -16.48 11.25
CA PHE A 59 14.76 -15.43 10.26
C PHE A 59 13.60 -15.41 9.24
N LEU A 60 13.23 -16.58 8.69
CA LEU A 60 12.08 -16.70 7.77
C LEU A 60 10.76 -16.24 8.42
N ILE A 61 10.51 -16.59 9.68
CA ILE A 61 9.31 -16.17 10.42
C ILE A 61 9.27 -14.64 10.56
N VAL A 62 10.39 -14.02 10.93
CA VAL A 62 10.50 -12.56 11.08
C VAL A 62 10.30 -11.85 9.73
N LEU A 63 10.88 -12.38 8.65
CA LEU A 63 10.65 -11.85 7.30
C LEU A 63 9.18 -11.94 6.88
N LEU A 64 8.52 -13.06 7.15
CA LEU A 64 7.09 -13.25 6.84
C LEU A 64 6.21 -12.26 7.63
N ARG A 65 6.52 -12.06 8.92
CA ARG A 65 5.79 -11.08 9.75
C ARG A 65 5.95 -9.67 9.24
N ASN A 66 7.15 -9.29 8.80
CA ASN A 66 7.42 -7.94 8.29
C ASN A 66 6.64 -7.60 7.00
N GLN A 67 6.11 -8.58 6.28
CA GLN A 67 5.26 -8.35 5.09
C GLN A 67 3.79 -8.07 5.42
N LEU A 68 3.30 -8.42 6.61
CA LEU A 68 1.90 -8.22 7.00
C LEU A 68 1.57 -6.76 7.33
N GLY A 69 2.56 -5.95 7.75
CA GLY A 69 2.37 -4.53 8.01
C GLY A 69 2.04 -3.74 6.74
N PHE A 70 2.76 -4.01 5.64
CA PHE A 70 2.69 -3.19 4.42
C PHE A 70 1.35 -3.31 3.65
N LEU A 71 0.71 -4.48 3.68
CA LEU A 71 -0.60 -4.69 3.02
C LEU A 71 -1.76 -4.04 3.79
N ILE A 72 -1.65 -3.96 5.11
CA ILE A 72 -2.66 -3.33 5.97
C ILE A 72 -2.49 -1.81 5.96
N GLU A 73 -1.25 -1.31 6.04
CA GLU A 73 -0.94 0.12 5.90
C GLU A 73 -1.39 0.67 4.53
N SER A 74 -1.14 -0.09 3.45
CA SER A 74 -1.54 0.31 2.09
C SER A 74 -3.06 0.38 1.92
N ARG A 75 -3.82 -0.53 2.55
CA ARG A 75 -5.30 -0.45 2.53
C ARG A 75 -5.85 0.70 3.37
N LYS A 76 -5.18 1.08 4.47
CA LYS A 76 -5.51 2.29 5.23
C LYS A 76 -5.24 3.54 4.41
N LEU A 77 -4.04 3.66 3.81
CA LEU A 77 -3.67 4.77 2.95
C LEU A 77 -4.58 4.90 1.72
N LEU A 78 -5.01 3.79 1.09
CA LEU A 78 -6.01 3.84 0.01
C LEU A 78 -7.40 4.27 0.51
N LYS A 79 -7.80 3.88 1.72
CA LYS A 79 -9.07 4.35 2.32
C LYS A 79 -9.01 5.82 2.68
N GLU A 80 -7.88 6.32 3.17
CA GLU A 80 -7.67 7.75 3.42
C GLU A 80 -7.67 8.55 2.10
N VAL A 81 -7.02 8.06 1.03
CA VAL A 81 -7.04 8.69 -0.30
C VAL A 81 -8.45 8.67 -0.91
N GLN A 82 -9.17 7.55 -0.84
CA GLN A 82 -10.56 7.46 -1.32
C GLN A 82 -11.51 8.35 -0.51
N ARG A 83 -11.30 8.49 0.79
CA ARG A 83 -12.12 9.35 1.64
C ARG A 83 -11.88 10.83 1.35
N LEU A 84 -10.63 11.23 1.11
CA LEU A 84 -10.30 12.59 0.71
C LEU A 84 -10.80 12.91 -0.72
N GLN A 85 -10.73 11.95 -1.63
CA GLN A 85 -11.21 12.10 -3.00
C GLN A 85 -12.74 12.19 -3.06
N ALA A 86 -13.46 11.38 -2.28
CA ALA A 86 -14.92 11.49 -2.18
C ALA A 86 -15.37 12.85 -1.60
N LEU A 87 -14.61 13.41 -0.64
CA LEU A 87 -14.88 14.74 -0.10
C LEU A 87 -14.53 15.86 -1.11
N ALA A 88 -13.48 15.67 -1.91
CA ALA A 88 -13.11 16.60 -2.99
C ALA A 88 -14.15 16.59 -4.13
N ASP A 89 -14.57 15.41 -4.58
CA ASP A 89 -15.57 15.26 -5.66
C ASP A 89 -16.93 15.85 -5.25
N GLN A 90 -17.32 15.70 -3.97
CA GLN A 90 -18.56 16.28 -3.45
C GLN A 90 -18.48 17.81 -3.32
N ALA A 91 -17.30 18.34 -2.96
CA ALA A 91 -17.05 19.77 -2.96
C ALA A 91 -17.01 20.36 -4.38
N GLU A 92 -16.46 19.64 -5.36
CA GLU A 92 -16.45 20.05 -6.77
C GLU A 92 -17.85 20.02 -7.38
N ALA A 93 -18.66 19.00 -7.10
CA ALA A 93 -20.04 18.89 -7.56
C ALA A 93 -20.91 20.05 -7.04
N SER A 94 -20.80 20.38 -5.75
CA SER A 94 -21.51 21.53 -5.16
C SER A 94 -21.08 22.87 -5.77
N ARG A 95 -19.79 23.01 -6.08
CA ARG A 95 -19.28 24.21 -6.74
C ARG A 95 -19.82 24.35 -8.16
N MET A 96 -19.86 23.27 -8.94
CA MET A 96 -20.47 23.28 -10.28
C MET A 96 -21.96 23.62 -10.24
N GLU A 97 -22.69 23.08 -9.28
CA GLU A 97 -24.11 23.40 -9.10
C GLU A 97 -24.32 24.87 -8.72
N SER A 98 -23.49 25.41 -7.82
CA SER A 98 -23.55 26.83 -7.44
C SER A 98 -23.26 27.77 -8.61
N LEU A 99 -22.29 27.45 -9.48
CA LEU A 99 -21.94 28.24 -10.65
C LEU A 99 -23.05 28.19 -11.71
N ASN A 100 -23.61 27.01 -11.96
CA ASN A 100 -24.75 26.85 -12.86
C ASN A 100 -25.98 27.63 -12.37
N HIS A 101 -26.27 27.55 -11.07
CA HIS A 101 -27.37 28.31 -10.49
C HIS A 101 -27.18 29.82 -10.65
N LEU A 102 -25.96 30.32 -10.45
CA LEU A 102 -25.63 31.74 -10.65
C LEU A 102 -25.83 32.15 -12.12
N VAL A 103 -25.29 31.38 -13.08
CA VAL A 103 -25.42 31.66 -14.52
C VAL A 103 -26.90 31.68 -14.95
N VAL A 104 -27.69 30.70 -14.55
CA VAL A 104 -29.12 30.63 -14.88
C VAL A 104 -29.90 31.80 -14.25
N THR A 105 -29.47 32.26 -13.08
CA THR A 105 -30.09 33.41 -12.41
C THR A 105 -29.80 34.71 -13.15
N GLU A 106 -28.52 34.94 -13.49
CA GLU A 106 -28.10 36.11 -14.27
C GLU A 106 -28.76 36.13 -15.65
N PHE A 107 -28.83 34.99 -16.34
CA PHE A 107 -29.48 34.89 -17.66
C PHE A 107 -30.98 35.21 -17.58
N ARG A 108 -31.69 34.70 -16.56
CA ARG A 108 -33.09 35.05 -16.32
C ARG A 108 -33.26 36.54 -16.00
N GLN A 109 -32.35 37.13 -15.24
CA GLN A 109 -32.41 38.55 -14.94
C GLN A 109 -32.17 39.41 -16.18
N LEU A 110 -31.23 39.02 -17.04
CA LEU A 110 -31.00 39.67 -18.33
C LEU A 110 -32.23 39.58 -19.23
N ASN A 111 -32.84 38.39 -19.35
CA ASN A 111 -34.03 38.21 -20.18
C ASN A 111 -35.20 39.07 -19.68
N ARG A 112 -35.42 39.14 -18.36
CA ARG A 112 -36.44 40.04 -17.79
C ARG A 112 -36.18 41.51 -18.08
N ARG A 113 -34.92 41.94 -18.06
CA ARG A 113 -34.56 43.32 -18.42
C ARG A 113 -34.84 43.59 -19.90
N LEU A 114 -34.52 42.65 -20.78
CA LEU A 114 -34.85 42.74 -22.20
C LEU A 114 -36.37 42.77 -22.43
N ASP A 115 -37.12 41.85 -21.82
CA ASP A 115 -38.58 41.80 -21.88
C ASP A 115 -39.24 43.06 -21.33
N ALA A 116 -38.65 43.71 -20.32
CA ALA A 116 -39.13 44.99 -19.78
C ALA A 116 -38.81 46.20 -20.69
N LEU A 117 -37.82 46.09 -21.58
CA LEU A 117 -37.48 47.11 -22.56
C LEU A 117 -38.30 46.99 -23.85
N VAL A 118 -38.75 45.78 -24.21
CA VAL A 118 -39.64 45.51 -25.36
C VAL A 118 -40.94 46.35 -25.34
N PRO A 119 -41.70 46.50 -24.23
CA PRO A 119 -42.92 47.31 -24.22
C PRO A 119 -42.68 48.82 -24.37
N VAL A 120 -41.44 49.31 -24.21
CA VAL A 120 -41.08 50.71 -24.49
C VAL A 120 -40.85 50.95 -25.98
N ALA A 121 -40.48 49.92 -26.75
CA ALA A 121 -40.30 50.02 -28.21
C ALA A 121 -41.63 50.04 -28.99
N GLU A 122 -42.74 49.59 -28.36
CA GLU A 122 -44.08 49.58 -28.97
C GLU A 122 -44.93 50.82 -28.63
N THR A 123 -44.36 51.91 -28.10
CA THR A 123 -45.09 53.19 -28.12
C THR A 123 -45.28 53.62 -29.58
N PRO A 124 -46.52 53.66 -30.11
CA PRO A 124 -46.75 54.04 -31.49
C PRO A 124 -46.27 55.49 -31.63
N LEU A 125 -45.25 55.69 -32.47
CA LEU A 125 -44.78 57.02 -32.81
C LEU A 125 -45.99 57.85 -33.26
N LEU A 126 -46.30 58.83 -32.43
CA LEU A 126 -47.25 59.93 -32.61
C LEU A 126 -47.65 60.13 -34.07
N LYS A 127 -48.94 59.93 -34.35
CA LYS A 127 -49.66 60.62 -35.42
C LYS A 127 -49.38 62.12 -35.23
N LEU A 128 -48.49 62.67 -36.06
CA LEU A 128 -48.39 64.11 -36.24
C LEU A 128 -49.62 64.57 -37.04
N PRO A 129 -50.39 65.56 -36.54
CA PRO A 129 -51.42 66.22 -37.34
C PRO A 129 -50.82 67.02 -38.49
#